data_AF-A0A642UJ12-F1
#
_entry.id   AF-A0A642UJ12-F1
#
_cell.length_a   1.000
_cell.length_b   1.000
_cell.length_c   1.000
_cell.angle_alpha   90.00
_cell.angle_beta   90.00
_cell.angle_gamma   90.00
#
_symmetry.space_group_name_H-M   'P 1'
#
loop_
_entity.id
_entity.type
_entity.pdbx_description
1 polymer ?
#
loop_
_entity_poly.entity_id
_entity_poly.type
_entity_poly.pdbx_seq_one_letter_code
_entity_poly.pdbx_strand_id
1 'polypeptide(L)'
;MSALRKKRVDFSLADELMIVRWLEEGANYHNVYHGRNKSQAFRELADHLQAKNGVERGAQTLRNKLNAMMKKFEKVQELYGDDSSRAETEFPGYQSFARLAAEEGVPADLDDTVDFGDGNEEAALERSAHGSRKRRRRAASLGFLDLETSPGADSSSRALKRYEIETDKSLREQTHALEEKKYELMKETNEQDQRIKMDTHTMNSVKFEQDFKTRKELDELDAKVKKLECTKLEAEIKRINAQEEHDQYVRQKQRELIDTLTASDNLSNEFQVQILNALRK
;
A
#
# COMPACT_ATOMS: atom_id res chain seq x y z
N MET A 1 8.94 26.05 37.67
CA MET A 1 8.33 24.82 37.13
C MET A 1 8.12 25.03 35.63
N SER A 2 9.16 24.77 34.83
CA SER A 2 9.14 25.02 33.39
C SER A 2 8.26 23.98 32.71
N ALA A 3 7.19 24.42 32.05
CA ALA A 3 6.35 23.58 31.21
C ALA A 3 7.18 23.13 30.00
N LEU A 4 7.71 21.91 30.07
CA LEU A 4 8.26 21.18 28.94
C LEU A 4 7.12 21.00 27.92
N ARG A 5 6.96 21.97 27.02
CA ARG A 5 6.18 21.80 25.79
C ARG A 5 6.81 20.60 25.07
N LYS A 6 6.10 19.45 25.06
CA LYS A 6 6.41 18.33 24.17
C LYS A 6 6.58 18.93 22.76
N LYS A 7 7.82 19.01 22.26
CA LYS A 7 8.06 19.36 20.87
C LYS A 7 7.28 18.34 20.05
N ARG A 8 6.23 18.78 19.33
CA ARG A 8 5.65 17.96 18.27
C ARG A 8 6.76 17.81 17.25
N VAL A 9 7.38 16.63 17.23
CA VAL A 9 8.33 16.29 16.19
C VAL A 9 7.46 16.05 14.97
N ASP A 10 7.54 16.90 13.96
CA ASP A 10 6.82 16.68 12.71
C ASP A 10 7.37 15.42 12.01
N PHE A 11 6.57 14.83 11.13
CA PHE A 11 7.05 13.73 10.30
C PHE A 11 7.86 14.31 9.15
N SER A 12 9.11 13.84 9.02
CA SER A 12 9.92 14.19 7.87
C SER A 12 9.45 13.42 6.63
N LEU A 13 9.85 13.88 5.45
CA LEU A 13 9.60 13.14 4.21
C LEU A 13 10.22 11.73 4.24
N ALA A 14 11.38 11.58 4.89
CA ALA A 14 12.03 10.28 5.06
C ALA A 14 11.19 9.34 5.94
N ASP A 15 10.54 9.86 6.99
CA ASP A 15 9.63 9.08 7.82
C ASP A 15 8.39 8.63 7.04
N GLU A 16 7.81 9.52 6.23
CA GLU A 16 6.65 9.18 5.38
C GLU A 16 6.98 8.08 4.37
N LEU A 17 8.11 8.17 3.68
CA LEU A 17 8.56 7.14 2.74
C LEU A 17 8.85 5.80 3.43
N MET A 18 9.37 5.81 4.65
CA MET A 18 9.55 4.57 5.42
C MET A 18 8.22 3.94 5.81
N ILE A 19 7.23 4.75 6.20
CA ILE A 19 5.88 4.25 6.48
C ILE A 19 5.29 3.60 5.22
N VAL A 20 5.42 4.24 4.04
CA VAL A 20 4.94 3.65 2.78
C VAL A 20 5.63 2.33 2.47
N ARG A 21 6.97 2.27 2.55
CA ARG A 21 7.73 1.02 2.32
C ARG A 21 7.32 -0.09 3.28
N TRP A 22 7.15 0.23 4.56
CA TRP A 22 6.71 -0.75 5.54
C TRP A 22 5.30 -1.27 5.23
N LEU A 23 4.39 -0.41 4.73
CA LEU A 23 3.06 -0.85 4.30
C LEU A 23 3.10 -1.78 3.08
N GLU A 24 4.08 -1.60 2.17
CA GLU A 24 4.30 -2.51 1.03
C GLU A 24 4.82 -3.89 1.44
N GLU A 25 5.39 -4.03 2.64
CA GLU A 25 5.95 -5.28 3.11
C GLU A 25 4.86 -6.26 3.56
N GLY A 26 4.69 -7.35 2.82
CA GLY A 26 3.84 -8.47 3.23
C GLY A 26 2.37 -8.09 3.39
N ALA A 27 1.81 -8.36 4.57
CA ALA A 27 0.40 -8.10 4.90
C ALA A 27 0.21 -6.85 5.78
N ASN A 28 1.20 -5.95 5.82
CA ASN A 28 1.20 -4.81 6.75
C ASN A 28 0.10 -3.80 6.42
N TYR A 29 -0.13 -3.52 5.12
CA TYR A 29 -1.27 -2.70 4.67
C TYR A 29 -2.60 -3.29 5.16
N HIS A 30 -2.83 -4.58 4.89
CA HIS A 30 -3.99 -5.32 5.38
C HIS A 30 -4.17 -5.19 6.88
N ASN A 31 -3.11 -5.45 7.65
CA ASN A 31 -3.18 -5.49 9.11
C ASN A 31 -3.52 -4.13 9.73
N VAL A 32 -3.06 -3.03 9.12
CA VAL A 32 -3.35 -1.68 9.59
C VAL A 32 -4.79 -1.27 9.25
N TYR A 33 -5.21 -1.48 8.00
CA TYR A 33 -6.46 -0.90 7.50
C TYR A 33 -7.67 -1.85 7.60
N HIS A 34 -7.46 -3.13 7.35
CA HIS A 34 -8.50 -4.16 7.27
C HIS A 34 -8.41 -5.20 8.40
N GLY A 35 -7.30 -5.22 9.13
CA GLY A 35 -7.03 -6.18 10.20
C GLY A 35 -7.94 -5.98 11.40
N ARG A 36 -8.26 -7.10 12.08
CA ARG A 36 -9.00 -7.09 13.35
C ARG A 36 -8.15 -6.55 14.51
N ASN A 37 -6.83 -6.74 14.46
CA ASN A 37 -5.88 -6.34 15.51
C ASN A 37 -5.00 -5.15 15.08
N LYS A 38 -5.63 -4.01 14.79
CA LYS A 38 -4.93 -2.79 14.38
C LYS A 38 -3.89 -2.32 15.41
N SER A 39 -4.18 -2.49 16.72
CA SER A 39 -3.26 -2.09 17.80
C SER A 39 -1.92 -2.82 17.77
N GLN A 40 -1.87 -4.03 17.22
CA GLN A 40 -0.63 -4.77 17.04
C GLN A 40 0.16 -4.21 15.85
N ALA A 41 -0.50 -3.97 14.71
CA ALA A 41 0.12 -3.41 13.53
C ALA A 41 0.75 -2.03 13.78
N PHE A 42 0.09 -1.17 14.58
CA PHE A 42 0.65 0.12 14.97
C PHE A 42 1.87 0.01 15.91
N ARG A 43 1.94 -1.03 16.74
CA ARG A 43 3.12 -1.30 17.57
C ARG A 43 4.29 -1.78 16.70
N GLU A 44 4.04 -2.70 15.79
CA GLU A 44 5.04 -3.20 14.84
C GLU A 44 5.59 -2.06 13.95
N LEU A 45 4.74 -1.12 13.52
CA LEU A 45 5.17 0.07 12.80
C LEU A 45 6.03 1.01 13.68
N ALA A 46 5.66 1.20 14.95
CA ALA A 46 6.44 2.01 15.88
C ALA A 46 7.84 1.42 16.12
N ASP A 47 7.92 0.10 16.33
CA ASP A 47 9.17 -0.63 16.50
C ASP A 47 10.04 -0.54 15.23
N HIS A 48 9.43 -0.64 14.04
CA HIS A 48 10.12 -0.51 12.77
C HIS A 48 10.75 0.88 12.59
N LEU A 49 10.00 1.96 12.89
CA LEU A 49 10.50 3.33 12.79
C LEU A 49 11.57 3.63 13.83
N GLN A 50 11.44 3.09 15.04
CA GLN A 50 12.48 3.19 16.06
C GLN A 50 13.76 2.46 15.64
N ALA A 51 13.65 1.26 15.07
CA ALA A 51 14.79 0.47 14.62
C ALA A 51 15.54 1.11 13.44
N LYS A 52 14.82 1.78 12.52
CA LYS A 52 15.41 2.34 11.30
C LYS A 52 15.87 3.79 11.44
N ASN A 53 15.07 4.64 12.08
CA ASN A 53 15.35 6.08 12.20
C ASN A 53 15.69 6.52 13.63
N GLY A 54 15.61 5.63 14.62
CA GLY A 54 15.83 5.99 16.02
C GLY A 54 14.74 6.88 16.61
N VAL A 55 13.61 7.05 15.90
CA VAL A 55 12.53 7.95 16.29
C VAL A 55 11.40 7.17 16.94
N GLU A 56 11.18 7.41 18.23
CA GLU A 56 10.06 6.84 18.97
C GLU A 56 8.78 7.62 18.65
N ARG A 57 7.75 6.91 18.15
CA ARG A 57 6.45 7.48 17.80
C ARG A 57 5.36 6.67 18.48
N GLY A 58 4.51 7.34 19.27
CA GLY A 58 3.36 6.67 19.89
C GLY A 58 2.35 6.21 18.85
N ALA A 59 1.67 5.09 19.12
CA ALA A 59 0.69 4.47 18.21
C ALA A 59 -0.40 5.46 17.73
N GLN A 60 -0.92 6.30 18.64
CA GLN A 60 -1.91 7.32 18.27
C GLN A 60 -1.36 8.38 17.30
N THR A 61 -0.08 8.71 17.42
CA THR A 61 0.57 9.69 16.52
C THR A 61 0.75 9.10 15.13
N LEU A 62 1.16 7.83 15.04
CA LEU A 62 1.28 7.09 13.78
C LEU A 62 -0.08 6.91 13.10
N ARG A 63 -1.11 6.59 13.87
CA ARG A 63 -2.48 6.49 13.41
C ARG A 63 -2.99 7.80 12.80
N ASN A 64 -2.84 8.91 13.52
CA ASN A 64 -3.23 10.23 13.01
C ASN A 64 -2.45 10.58 11.73
N LYS A 65 -1.17 10.20 11.66
CA LYS A 65 -0.35 10.44 10.48
C LYS A 65 -0.81 9.60 9.29
N LEU A 66 -1.08 8.32 9.49
CA LEU A 66 -1.58 7.42 8.45
C LEU A 66 -2.94 7.88 7.90
N ASN A 67 -3.88 8.28 8.77
CA ASN A 67 -5.13 8.92 8.35
C ASN A 67 -4.89 10.19 7.52
N ALA A 68 -3.94 11.04 7.93
CA ALA A 68 -3.61 12.24 7.16
C ALA A 68 -2.97 11.92 5.80
N MET A 69 -2.16 10.85 5.72
CA MET A 69 -1.58 10.36 4.47
C MET A 69 -2.66 9.77 3.56
N MET A 70 -3.61 9.00 4.08
CA MET A 70 -4.78 8.50 3.34
C MET A 70 -5.60 9.63 2.72
N LYS A 71 -5.96 10.64 3.52
CA LYS A 71 -6.72 11.79 3.02
C LYS A 71 -5.97 12.59 1.96
N LYS A 72 -4.64 12.70 2.11
CA LYS A 72 -3.80 13.32 1.10
C LYS A 72 -3.74 12.48 -0.18
N PHE A 73 -3.64 11.17 -0.06
CA PHE A 73 -3.68 10.23 -1.17
C PHE A 73 -5.00 10.31 -1.94
N GLU A 74 -6.14 10.24 -1.27
CA GLU A 74 -7.47 10.36 -1.88
C GLU A 74 -7.62 11.68 -2.65
N LYS A 75 -7.18 12.78 -2.06
CA LYS A 75 -7.21 14.09 -2.69
C LYS A 75 -6.30 14.18 -3.92
N VAL A 76 -5.09 13.61 -3.85
CA VAL A 76 -4.16 13.58 -4.99
C VAL A 76 -4.69 12.67 -6.10
N GLN A 77 -5.32 11.56 -5.75
CA GLN A 77 -5.96 10.64 -6.70
C GLN A 77 -7.15 11.29 -7.42
N GLU A 78 -7.95 12.09 -6.71
CA GLU A 78 -9.05 12.86 -7.32
C GLU A 78 -8.54 13.94 -8.28
N LEU A 79 -7.45 14.61 -7.94
CA LEU A 79 -6.89 15.72 -8.73
C LEU A 79 -6.04 15.27 -9.91
N TYR A 80 -5.31 14.15 -9.76
CA TYR A 80 -4.25 13.74 -10.68
C TYR A 80 -4.24 12.23 -10.95
N GLY A 81 -5.37 11.53 -10.79
CA GLY A 81 -5.46 10.08 -10.99
C GLY A 81 -4.89 9.58 -12.32
N ASP A 82 -5.00 10.40 -13.38
CA ASP A 82 -4.49 10.11 -14.72
C ASP A 82 -3.02 10.56 -14.94
N ASP A 83 -2.48 11.44 -14.09
CA ASP A 83 -1.11 11.98 -14.19
C ASP A 83 -0.25 11.52 -13.00
N SER A 84 0.23 10.28 -13.11
CA SER A 84 1.04 9.65 -12.07
C SER A 84 2.34 10.40 -11.76
N SER A 85 2.92 11.15 -12.70
CA SER A 85 4.17 11.89 -12.45
C SER A 85 3.93 13.08 -11.53
N ARG A 86 2.80 13.76 -11.72
CA ARG A 86 2.39 14.90 -10.89
C ARG A 86 1.90 14.44 -9.52
N ALA A 87 1.19 13.32 -9.47
CA ALA A 87 0.78 12.67 -8.23
C ALA A 87 1.97 12.27 -7.33
N GLU A 88 3.03 11.69 -7.91
CA GLU A 88 4.26 11.31 -7.20
C GLU A 88 5.02 12.51 -6.62
N THR A 89 4.91 13.68 -7.27
CA THR A 89 5.52 14.92 -6.79
C THR A 89 4.79 15.46 -5.56
N GLU A 90 3.46 15.35 -5.53
CA GLU A 90 2.64 15.83 -4.41
C GLU A 90 2.56 14.83 -3.25
N PHE A 91 2.59 13.53 -3.54
CA PHE A 91 2.63 12.44 -2.57
C PHE A 91 3.74 11.45 -2.93
N PRO A 92 4.94 11.59 -2.34
CA PRO A 92 6.04 10.66 -2.60
C PRO A 92 5.69 9.24 -2.10
N GLY A 93 5.80 8.26 -2.98
CA GLY A 93 5.28 6.90 -2.79
C GLY A 93 3.85 6.70 -3.29
N TYR A 94 3.32 7.59 -4.15
CA TYR A 94 1.94 7.51 -4.66
C TYR A 94 1.70 6.22 -5.44
N GLN A 95 2.62 5.83 -6.32
CA GLN A 95 2.46 4.61 -7.11
C GLN A 95 2.34 3.35 -6.22
N SER A 96 3.21 3.26 -5.22
CA SER A 96 3.20 2.22 -4.20
C SER A 96 1.86 2.17 -3.46
N PHE A 97 1.42 3.32 -2.98
CA PHE A 97 0.19 3.45 -2.22
C PHE A 97 -1.07 3.17 -3.07
N ALA A 98 -1.09 3.66 -4.31
CA ALA A 98 -2.17 3.40 -5.27
C ALA A 98 -2.28 1.94 -5.64
N ARG A 99 -1.13 1.25 -5.78
CA ARG A 99 -1.10 -0.19 -6.05
C ARG A 99 -1.69 -0.98 -4.88
N LEU A 100 -1.28 -0.67 -3.64
CA LEU A 100 -1.83 -1.32 -2.44
C LEU A 100 -3.35 -1.08 -2.31
N ALA A 101 -3.78 0.16 -2.53
CA ALA A 101 -5.20 0.51 -2.49
C ALA A 101 -6.03 -0.16 -3.62
N ALA A 102 -5.42 -0.43 -4.77
CA ALA A 102 -6.07 -1.17 -5.85
C ALA A 102 -6.14 -2.69 -5.58
N GLU A 103 -5.14 -3.25 -4.89
CA GLU A 103 -5.08 -4.67 -4.53
C GLU A 103 -6.02 -5.04 -3.38
N GLU A 104 -6.10 -4.20 -2.33
CA GLU A 104 -6.88 -4.50 -1.11
C GLU A 104 -8.15 -3.64 -0.94
N GLY A 105 -8.32 -2.60 -1.76
CA GLY A 105 -9.40 -1.63 -1.68
C GLY A 105 -9.02 -0.39 -0.89
N VAL A 106 -9.66 0.75 -1.20
CA VAL A 106 -9.48 1.99 -0.42
C VAL A 106 -10.20 1.83 0.92
N PRO A 107 -9.49 1.89 2.06
CA PRO A 107 -10.10 1.69 3.36
C PRO A 107 -10.96 2.88 3.78
N ALA A 108 -12.05 2.61 4.50
CA ALA A 108 -12.73 3.63 5.29
C ALA A 108 -11.81 4.12 6.42
N ASP A 109 -11.92 5.41 6.78
CA ASP A 109 -11.17 6.07 7.87
C ASP A 109 -10.85 5.10 9.04
N LEU A 110 -9.62 5.14 9.58
CA LEU A 110 -9.25 4.30 10.72
C LEU A 110 -10.15 4.64 11.92
N ASP A 111 -11.17 3.81 12.19
CA ASP A 111 -12.27 4.00 13.14
C ASP A 111 -11.81 4.17 14.60
N ASP A 112 -12.33 5.17 15.32
CA ASP A 112 -11.88 5.66 16.65
C ASP A 112 -11.87 4.62 17.79
N THR A 113 -12.38 3.42 17.53
CA THR A 113 -12.60 2.33 18.48
C THR A 113 -11.38 1.48 18.83
N VAL A 114 -10.19 1.80 18.32
CA VAL A 114 -8.96 1.09 18.70
C VAL A 114 -8.57 1.46 20.13
N ASP A 115 -8.94 0.60 21.09
CA ASP A 115 -8.53 0.66 22.49
C ASP A 115 -7.04 0.33 22.60
N PHE A 116 -6.21 1.37 22.50
CA PHE A 116 -4.83 1.29 22.94
C PHE A 116 -4.88 1.50 24.44
N GLY A 117 -4.96 0.40 25.20
CA GLY A 117 -4.94 0.43 26.67
C GLY A 117 -3.77 1.25 27.20
N ASP A 118 -4.00 2.55 27.34
CA ASP A 118 -3.13 3.51 27.99
C ASP A 118 -3.39 3.28 29.48
N GLY A 119 -2.37 2.81 30.19
CA GLY A 119 -2.43 2.30 31.55
C GLY A 119 -3.14 3.21 32.54
N ASN A 120 -4.46 3.07 32.61
CA ASN A 120 -5.32 3.66 33.64
C ASN A 120 -6.57 2.76 33.85
N GLU A 121 -6.34 1.45 33.97
CA GLU A 121 -7.35 0.42 34.25
C GLU A 121 -7.82 0.43 35.72
N GLU A 122 -8.04 1.59 36.34
CA GLU A 122 -8.52 1.63 37.73
C GLU A 122 -9.68 2.59 38.00
N ALA A 123 -10.21 3.30 36.99
CA ALA A 123 -11.26 4.31 37.21
C ALA A 123 -12.58 4.09 36.44
N ALA A 124 -12.69 3.10 35.55
CA ALA A 124 -13.87 2.95 34.67
C ALA A 124 -14.81 1.78 35.03
N LEU A 125 -14.40 0.88 35.93
CA LEU A 125 -15.15 -0.35 36.27
C LEU A 125 -16.26 -0.15 37.32
N GLU A 126 -16.53 1.06 37.80
CA GLU A 126 -17.62 1.33 38.77
C GLU A 126 -18.91 1.93 38.17
N ARG A 127 -19.00 2.17 36.85
CA ARG A 127 -20.16 2.87 36.25
C ARG A 127 -21.05 2.03 35.33
N SER A 128 -21.03 0.70 35.42
CA SER A 128 -21.95 -0.18 34.69
C SER A 128 -22.86 -1.00 35.61
N ALA A 129 -23.25 -0.45 36.75
CA ALA A 129 -24.24 -1.06 37.65
C ALA A 129 -25.39 -0.09 37.97
N HIS A 130 -26.11 0.43 36.96
CA HIS A 130 -27.38 1.13 37.21
C HIS A 130 -28.40 0.97 36.07
N GLY A 131 -29.26 -0.04 36.23
CA GLY A 131 -30.71 0.12 36.16
C GLY A 131 -31.37 0.40 34.80
N SER A 132 -31.98 -0.64 34.21
CA SER A 132 -33.18 -0.46 33.38
C SER A 132 -34.23 -1.55 33.61
N ARG A 133 -34.87 -1.53 34.79
CA ARG A 133 -36.16 -2.22 35.01
C ARG A 133 -37.27 -1.49 34.25
N LYS A 134 -37.62 -1.96 33.05
CA LYS A 134 -38.81 -1.49 32.32
C LYS A 134 -40.09 -2.05 32.96
N ARG A 135 -40.93 -1.14 33.45
CA ARG A 135 -42.21 -1.37 34.14
C ARG A 135 -43.26 -2.01 33.21
N ARG A 136 -43.83 -3.15 33.61
CA ARG A 136 -45.15 -3.64 33.17
C ARG A 136 -46.23 -2.67 33.65
N ARG A 137 -46.96 -2.03 32.74
CA ARG A 137 -48.26 -1.40 33.04
C ARG A 137 -49.36 -2.36 32.62
N ARG A 138 -50.19 -2.75 33.58
CA ARG A 138 -51.47 -3.45 33.37
C ARG A 138 -52.46 -2.45 32.80
N ALA A 139 -53.09 -2.76 31.66
CA ALA A 139 -54.27 -2.04 31.19
C ALA A 139 -55.50 -2.62 31.90
N ALA A 140 -56.32 -1.72 32.45
CA ALA A 140 -57.58 -2.03 33.11
C ALA A 140 -58.61 -2.50 32.08
N SER A 141 -59.37 -3.52 32.46
CA SER A 141 -60.55 -4.01 31.75
C SER A 141 -61.60 -2.91 31.66
N LEU A 142 -61.91 -2.47 30.44
CA LEU A 142 -63.14 -1.74 30.13
C LEU A 142 -64.26 -2.78 29.97
N GLY A 143 -65.33 -2.60 30.74
CA GLY A 143 -66.49 -3.48 30.73
C GLY A 143 -67.17 -3.50 29.36
N PHE A 144 -67.45 -4.70 28.87
CA PHE A 144 -68.36 -4.90 27.76
C PHE A 144 -69.79 -4.85 28.32
N LEU A 145 -70.59 -3.91 27.81
CA LEU A 145 -72.03 -3.96 27.90
C LEU A 145 -72.53 -5.16 27.09
N ASP A 146 -73.37 -5.97 27.72
CA ASP A 146 -74.21 -6.96 27.05
C ASP A 146 -75.10 -6.27 26.02
N LEU A 147 -74.97 -6.69 24.76
CA LEU A 147 -75.87 -6.32 23.67
C LEU A 147 -76.77 -7.52 23.40
N GLU A 148 -78.04 -7.31 23.73
CA GLU A 148 -79.14 -8.23 23.56
C GLU A 148 -79.17 -8.83 22.15
N THR A 149 -79.37 -10.13 22.12
CA THR A 149 -79.58 -10.94 20.93
C THR A 149 -80.77 -10.43 20.13
N SER A 150 -80.50 -9.86 18.95
CA SER A 150 -81.51 -9.58 17.92
C SER A 150 -81.36 -10.58 16.76
N PRO A 151 -82.44 -11.27 16.32
CA PRO A 151 -82.36 -12.32 15.30
C PRO A 151 -82.26 -11.69 13.90
N GLY A 152 -81.03 -11.50 13.40
CA GLY A 152 -80.81 -10.99 12.04
C GLY A 152 -79.34 -10.92 11.57
N ALA A 153 -78.39 -11.57 12.26
CA ALA A 153 -76.96 -11.30 12.11
C ALA A 153 -76.17 -12.29 11.23
N ASP A 154 -76.82 -13.14 10.42
CA ASP A 154 -76.10 -14.16 9.64
C ASP A 154 -75.49 -13.64 8.32
N SER A 155 -76.02 -12.55 7.75
CA SER A 155 -75.52 -11.99 6.48
C SER A 155 -74.25 -11.15 6.68
N SER A 156 -74.21 -10.34 7.75
CA SER A 156 -73.07 -9.46 8.08
C SER A 156 -71.84 -10.26 8.56
N SER A 157 -72.06 -11.30 9.37
CA SER A 157 -70.97 -12.16 9.88
C SER A 157 -70.35 -13.04 8.77
N ARG A 158 -71.13 -13.45 7.77
CA ARG A 158 -70.60 -14.10 6.55
C ARG A 158 -69.85 -13.13 5.63
N ALA A 159 -70.32 -11.89 5.49
CA ALA A 159 -69.66 -10.88 4.66
C ALA A 159 -68.28 -10.50 5.21
N LEU A 160 -68.16 -10.32 6.54
CA LEU A 160 -66.88 -10.05 7.21
C LEU A 160 -65.89 -11.22 7.08
N LYS A 161 -66.35 -12.47 7.31
CA LYS A 161 -65.50 -13.65 7.12
C LYS A 161 -65.04 -13.85 5.67
N ARG A 162 -65.87 -13.49 4.68
CA ARG A 162 -65.46 -13.52 3.27
C ARG A 162 -64.40 -12.46 2.97
N TYR A 163 -64.58 -11.25 3.48
CA TYR A 163 -63.61 -10.16 3.32
C TYR A 163 -62.25 -10.50 3.95
N GLU A 164 -62.23 -11.07 5.16
CA GLU A 164 -60.99 -11.53 5.82
C GLU A 164 -60.27 -12.61 5.01
N ILE A 165 -61.01 -13.61 4.49
CA ILE A 165 -60.44 -14.67 3.65
C ILE A 165 -59.91 -14.12 2.32
N GLU A 166 -60.56 -13.12 1.75
CA GLU A 166 -60.19 -12.51 0.47
C GLU A 166 -58.96 -11.59 0.64
N THR A 167 -58.86 -10.86 1.76
CA THR A 167 -57.65 -10.10 2.12
C THR A 167 -56.47 -11.01 2.42
N ASP A 168 -56.68 -12.15 3.09
CA ASP A 168 -55.61 -13.11 3.38
C ASP A 168 -55.09 -13.83 2.13
N LYS A 169 -55.98 -14.13 1.17
CA LYS A 169 -55.58 -14.68 -0.14
C LYS A 169 -54.78 -13.66 -0.95
N SER A 170 -55.25 -12.41 -1.01
CA SER A 170 -54.54 -11.33 -1.71
C SER A 170 -53.16 -11.06 -1.09
N LEU A 171 -53.03 -11.09 0.24
CA LEU A 171 -51.75 -10.96 0.92
C LEU A 171 -50.80 -12.11 0.59
N ARG A 172 -51.30 -13.36 0.56
CA ARG A 172 -50.48 -14.53 0.19
C ARG A 172 -49.99 -14.47 -1.25
N GLU A 173 -50.83 -14.03 -2.18
CA GLU A 173 -50.47 -13.83 -3.59
C GLU A 173 -49.41 -12.73 -3.74
N GLN A 174 -49.54 -11.62 -3.01
CA GLN A 174 -48.54 -10.56 -2.99
C GLN A 174 -47.21 -11.02 -2.36
N THR A 175 -47.25 -11.79 -1.27
CA THR A 175 -46.03 -12.34 -0.67
C THR A 175 -45.34 -13.32 -1.59
N HIS A 176 -46.08 -14.18 -2.28
CA HIS A 176 -45.52 -15.12 -3.25
C HIS A 176 -44.86 -14.40 -4.43
N ALA A 177 -45.52 -13.39 -4.99
CA ALA A 177 -44.95 -12.58 -6.07
C ALA A 177 -43.69 -11.80 -5.64
N LEU A 178 -43.60 -11.38 -4.37
CA LEU A 178 -42.39 -10.77 -3.81
C LEU A 178 -41.27 -11.79 -3.58
N GLU A 179 -41.60 -13.01 -3.17
CA GLU A 179 -40.63 -14.10 -3.01
C GLU A 179 -40.08 -14.57 -4.35
N GLU A 180 -40.91 -14.67 -5.39
CA GLU A 180 -40.48 -14.96 -6.76
C GLU A 180 -39.54 -13.87 -7.28
N LYS A 181 -39.90 -12.60 -7.14
CA LYS A 181 -39.02 -11.47 -7.53
C LYS A 181 -37.71 -11.47 -6.76
N LYS A 182 -37.73 -11.81 -5.46
CA LYS A 182 -36.52 -11.93 -4.66
C LYS A 182 -35.62 -13.05 -5.16
N TYR A 183 -36.20 -14.19 -5.54
CA TYR A 183 -35.46 -15.32 -6.09
C TYR A 183 -34.83 -14.98 -7.44
N GLU A 184 -35.57 -14.31 -8.33
CA GLU A 184 -35.05 -13.85 -9.63
C GLU A 184 -33.89 -12.87 -9.46
N LEU A 185 -34.02 -11.88 -8.58
CA LEU A 185 -32.95 -10.93 -8.30
C LEU A 185 -31.70 -11.61 -7.75
N MET A 186 -31.85 -12.57 -6.81
CA MET A 186 -30.70 -13.32 -6.29
C MET A 186 -30.02 -14.17 -7.37
N LYS A 187 -30.79 -14.70 -8.32
CA LYS A 187 -30.25 -15.45 -9.45
C LYS A 187 -29.46 -14.53 -10.38
N GLU A 188 -30.01 -13.38 -10.72
CA GLU A 188 -29.36 -12.38 -11.59
C GLU A 188 -28.06 -11.86 -10.97
N THR A 189 -28.05 -11.55 -9.66
CA THR A 189 -26.84 -11.12 -8.96
C THR A 189 -25.76 -12.22 -8.95
N ASN A 190 -26.15 -13.48 -8.74
CA ASN A 190 -25.20 -14.60 -8.78
C ASN A 190 -24.61 -14.81 -10.17
N GLU A 191 -25.41 -14.68 -11.23
CA GLU A 191 -24.94 -14.76 -12.61
C GLU A 191 -23.99 -13.58 -12.94
N GLN A 192 -24.30 -12.38 -12.46
CA GLN A 192 -23.43 -11.21 -12.63
C GLN A 192 -22.10 -11.38 -11.88
N ASP A 193 -22.12 -11.86 -10.64
CA ASP A 193 -20.91 -12.15 -9.86
C ASP A 193 -20.03 -13.21 -10.53
N GLN A 194 -20.63 -14.24 -11.15
CA GLN A 194 -19.89 -15.24 -11.91
C GLN A 194 -19.22 -14.63 -13.15
N ARG A 195 -19.91 -13.74 -13.88
CA ARG A 195 -19.33 -13.05 -15.04
C ARG A 195 -18.15 -12.17 -14.62
N ILE A 196 -18.29 -11.39 -13.55
CA ILE A 196 -17.22 -10.53 -13.02
C ILE A 196 -15.99 -11.36 -12.62
N LYS A 197 -16.19 -12.53 -11.98
CA LYS A 197 -15.09 -13.44 -11.63
C LYS A 197 -14.36 -14.00 -12.86
N MET A 198 -15.09 -14.32 -13.92
CA MET A 198 -14.48 -14.81 -15.17
C MET A 198 -13.70 -13.69 -15.87
N ASP A 199 -14.26 -12.49 -15.96
CA ASP A 199 -13.61 -11.35 -16.62
C ASP A 199 -12.33 -10.92 -15.89
N THR A 200 -12.37 -10.87 -14.56
CA THR A 200 -11.19 -10.56 -13.72
C THR A 200 -10.10 -11.64 -13.84
N HIS A 201 -10.46 -12.92 -13.89
CA HIS A 201 -9.50 -14.00 -14.13
C HIS A 201 -8.83 -13.87 -15.51
N THR A 202 -9.62 -13.52 -16.53
CA THR A 202 -9.13 -13.35 -17.90
C THR A 202 -8.20 -12.13 -18.01
N MET A 203 -8.56 -10.99 -17.41
CA MET A 203 -7.70 -9.81 -17.35
C MET A 203 -6.39 -10.08 -16.60
N ASN A 204 -6.44 -10.79 -15.48
CA ASN A 204 -5.24 -11.14 -14.71
C ASN A 204 -4.31 -12.08 -15.50
N SER A 205 -4.87 -13.01 -16.27
CA SER A 205 -4.09 -13.89 -17.15
C SER A 205 -3.38 -13.11 -18.26
N VAL A 206 -4.08 -12.20 -18.94
CA VAL A 206 -3.50 -11.36 -20.01
C VAL A 206 -2.43 -10.42 -19.45
N LYS A 207 -2.68 -9.82 -18.28
CA LYS A 207 -1.70 -8.96 -17.60
C LYS A 207 -0.45 -9.75 -17.20
N PHE A 208 -0.61 -10.96 -16.68
CA PHE A 208 0.50 -11.85 -16.35
C PHE A 208 1.35 -12.22 -17.58
N GLU A 209 0.72 -12.56 -18.70
CA GLU A 209 1.45 -12.85 -19.94
C GLU A 209 2.21 -11.62 -20.48
N GLN A 210 1.64 -10.42 -20.37
CA GLN A 210 2.32 -9.18 -20.74
C GLN A 210 3.49 -8.88 -19.80
N ASP A 211 3.28 -8.99 -18.48
CA ASP A 211 4.34 -8.79 -17.48
C ASP A 211 5.47 -9.82 -17.64
N PHE A 212 5.15 -11.05 -18.02
CA PHE A 212 6.15 -12.07 -18.32
C PHE A 212 6.96 -11.75 -19.58
N LYS A 213 6.31 -11.29 -20.65
CA LYS A 213 6.99 -10.88 -21.89
C LYS A 213 7.90 -9.68 -21.66
N THR A 214 7.41 -8.65 -20.96
CA THR A 214 8.21 -7.44 -20.68
C THR A 214 9.41 -7.74 -19.79
N ARG A 215 9.26 -8.59 -18.77
CA ARG A 215 10.40 -9.05 -17.95
C ARG A 215 11.44 -9.80 -18.77
N LYS A 216 11.01 -10.69 -19.66
CA LYS A 216 11.93 -11.41 -20.54
C LYS A 216 12.70 -10.48 -21.48
N GLU A 217 12.04 -9.46 -22.04
CA GLU A 217 12.69 -8.46 -22.88
C GLU A 217 13.70 -7.61 -22.09
N LEU A 218 13.37 -7.26 -20.84
CA LEU A 218 14.30 -6.57 -19.93
C LEU A 218 15.54 -7.43 -19.63
N ASP A 219 15.36 -8.70 -19.29
CA ASP A 219 16.48 -9.62 -19.04
C ASP A 219 17.39 -9.77 -20.27
N GLU A 220 16.81 -9.83 -21.47
CA GLU A 220 17.56 -9.87 -22.73
C GLU A 220 18.32 -8.56 -23.00
N LEU A 221 17.75 -7.41 -22.66
CA LEU A 221 18.41 -6.11 -22.78
C LEU A 221 19.56 -5.98 -21.77
N ASP A 222 19.35 -6.36 -20.52
CA ASP A 222 20.38 -6.35 -19.47
C ASP A 222 21.56 -7.26 -19.84
N ALA A 223 21.29 -8.44 -20.41
CA ALA A 223 22.33 -9.33 -20.91
C ALA A 223 23.15 -8.69 -22.04
N LYS A 224 22.50 -7.95 -22.96
CA LYS A 224 23.18 -7.21 -24.04
C LYS A 224 24.02 -6.06 -23.50
N VAL A 225 23.51 -5.30 -22.53
CA VAL A 225 24.24 -4.20 -21.89
C VAL A 225 25.50 -4.72 -21.21
N LYS A 226 25.38 -5.76 -20.37
CA LYS A 226 26.54 -6.40 -19.71
C LYS A 226 27.57 -6.88 -20.73
N LYS A 227 27.12 -7.52 -21.82
CA LYS A 227 28.03 -7.98 -22.88
C LYS A 227 28.77 -6.81 -23.54
N LEU A 228 28.07 -5.72 -23.85
CA LEU A 228 28.68 -4.52 -24.43
C LEU A 228 29.69 -3.87 -23.47
N GLU A 229 29.37 -3.78 -22.18
CA GLU A 229 30.28 -3.27 -21.17
C GLU A 229 31.55 -4.13 -21.05
N CYS A 230 31.41 -5.45 -21.01
CA CYS A 230 32.57 -6.36 -21.03
C CYS A 230 33.44 -6.13 -22.26
N THR A 231 32.85 -6.02 -23.46
CA THR A 231 33.64 -5.79 -24.69
C THR A 231 34.35 -4.43 -24.70
N LYS A 232 33.74 -3.39 -24.11
CA LYS A 232 34.38 -2.07 -23.96
C LYS A 232 35.58 -2.14 -23.02
N LEU A 233 35.40 -2.78 -21.86
CA LEU A 233 36.48 -2.97 -20.88
C LEU A 233 37.63 -3.80 -21.46
N GLU A 234 37.33 -4.87 -22.20
CA GLU A 234 38.36 -5.67 -22.88
C GLU A 234 39.14 -4.86 -23.91
N ALA A 235 38.46 -4.00 -24.69
CA ALA A 235 39.11 -3.12 -25.65
C ALA A 235 40.00 -2.07 -24.96
N GLU A 236 39.55 -1.55 -23.83
CA GLU A 236 40.29 -0.58 -23.04
C GLU A 236 41.54 -1.20 -22.38
N ILE A 237 41.42 -2.39 -21.80
CA ILE A 237 42.55 -3.16 -21.28
C ILE A 237 43.58 -3.42 -22.38
N LYS A 238 43.14 -3.82 -23.58
CA LYS A 238 44.05 -4.03 -24.72
C LYS A 238 44.78 -2.75 -25.12
N ARG A 239 44.12 -1.59 -25.07
CA ARG A 239 44.76 -0.30 -25.34
C ARG A 239 45.79 0.06 -24.28
N ILE A 240 45.46 -0.14 -23.01
CA ILE A 240 46.39 0.12 -21.90
C ILE A 240 47.62 -0.77 -22.01
N ASN A 241 47.43 -2.08 -22.25
CA ASN A 241 48.55 -3.01 -22.40
C ASN A 241 49.45 -2.65 -23.59
N ALA A 242 48.86 -2.27 -24.73
CA ALA A 242 49.65 -1.83 -25.89
C ALA A 242 50.44 -0.54 -25.61
N GLN A 243 49.86 0.39 -24.83
CA GLN A 243 50.55 1.59 -24.39
C GLN A 243 51.70 1.26 -23.43
N GLU A 244 51.49 0.36 -22.48
CA GLU A 244 52.54 -0.09 -21.55
C GLU A 244 53.69 -0.79 -22.27
N GLU A 245 53.41 -1.66 -23.24
CA GLU A 245 54.42 -2.30 -24.07
C GLU A 245 55.24 -1.27 -24.86
N HIS A 246 54.57 -0.27 -25.45
CA HIS A 246 55.24 0.83 -26.15
C HIS A 246 56.13 1.64 -25.18
N ASP A 247 55.61 2.01 -24.01
CA ASP A 247 56.37 2.77 -23.02
C ASP A 247 57.57 1.99 -22.47
N GLN A 248 57.43 0.67 -22.29
CA GLN A 248 58.54 -0.21 -21.94
C GLN A 248 59.61 -0.25 -23.03
N TYR A 249 59.20 -0.36 -24.30
CA TYR A 249 60.11 -0.32 -25.44
C TYR A 249 60.88 1.00 -25.51
N VAL A 250 60.19 2.14 -25.35
CA VAL A 250 60.82 3.47 -25.33
C VAL A 250 61.82 3.57 -24.19
N ARG A 251 61.47 3.15 -22.97
CA ARG A 251 62.39 3.14 -21.83
C ARG A 251 63.59 2.24 -22.06
N GLN A 252 63.40 1.09 -22.71
CA GLN A 252 64.51 0.20 -23.07
C GLN A 252 65.45 0.88 -24.07
N LYS A 253 64.92 1.50 -25.13
CA LYS A 253 65.73 2.23 -26.11
C LYS A 253 66.46 3.42 -25.52
N GLN A 254 65.83 4.14 -24.60
CA GLN A 254 66.48 5.20 -23.84
C GLN A 254 67.67 4.66 -23.01
N ARG A 255 67.52 3.51 -22.33
CA ARG A 255 68.63 2.88 -21.59
C ARG A 255 69.77 2.47 -22.52
N GLU A 256 69.48 1.79 -23.63
CA GLU A 256 70.49 1.40 -24.62
C GLU A 256 71.26 2.64 -25.15
N LEU A 257 70.55 3.76 -25.38
CA LEU A 257 71.18 5.01 -25.80
C LEU A 257 72.05 5.63 -24.69
N ILE A 258 71.61 5.60 -23.44
CA ILE A 258 72.41 6.05 -22.29
C ILE A 258 73.68 5.22 -22.14
N ASP A 259 73.58 3.90 -22.25
CA ASP A 259 74.72 2.99 -22.11
C ASP A 259 75.73 3.21 -23.25
N THR A 260 75.27 3.42 -24.48
CA THR A 260 76.16 3.73 -25.62
C THR A 260 76.81 5.11 -25.52
N LEU A 261 76.09 6.13 -25.02
CA LEU A 261 76.66 7.46 -24.80
C LEU A 261 77.67 7.48 -23.67
N THR A 262 77.45 6.74 -22.58
CA THR A 262 78.38 6.65 -21.45
C THR A 262 79.64 5.83 -21.79
N ALA A 263 79.56 4.88 -22.71
CA ALA A 263 80.71 4.12 -23.21
C ALA A 263 81.52 4.85 -24.30
N SER A 264 81.06 6.00 -24.80
CA SER A 264 81.72 6.74 -25.89
C SER A 264 82.70 7.78 -25.34
N ASP A 265 84.00 7.56 -25.53
CA ASP A 265 85.05 8.52 -25.16
C ASP A 265 85.16 9.72 -26.14
N ASN A 266 84.34 9.75 -27.20
CA ASN A 266 84.47 10.70 -28.31
C ASN A 266 83.62 11.98 -28.17
N LEU A 267 82.85 12.12 -27.09
CA LEU A 267 81.99 13.29 -26.83
C LEU A 267 82.51 14.06 -25.61
N SER A 268 82.49 15.40 -25.68
CA SER A 268 82.76 16.25 -24.52
C SER A 268 81.81 15.88 -23.38
N ASN A 269 82.36 15.69 -22.17
CA ASN A 269 81.60 15.38 -20.94
C ASN A 269 80.41 16.32 -20.73
N GLU A 270 80.54 17.59 -21.10
CA GLU A 270 79.50 18.60 -20.93
C GLU A 270 78.30 18.35 -21.87
N PHE A 271 78.56 17.86 -23.09
CA PHE A 271 77.54 17.53 -24.07
C PHE A 271 76.82 16.20 -23.73
N GLN A 272 77.55 15.22 -23.20
CA GLN A 272 76.97 13.98 -22.68
C GLN A 272 75.99 14.25 -21.53
N VAL A 273 76.36 15.10 -20.58
CA VAL A 273 75.50 15.47 -19.43
C VAL A 273 74.22 16.18 -19.89
N GLN A 274 74.30 17.05 -20.90
CA GLN A 274 73.10 17.73 -21.45
C GLN A 274 72.13 16.75 -22.11
N ILE A 275 72.63 15.79 -22.90
CA ILE A 275 71.79 14.76 -23.54
C ILE A 275 71.16 13.83 -22.48
N LEU A 276 71.92 13.40 -21.47
CA LEU A 276 71.41 12.56 -20.38
C LEU A 276 70.33 13.26 -19.55
N ASN A 277 70.45 14.57 -19.33
CA ASN A 277 69.43 15.36 -18.64
C ASN A 277 68.16 15.57 -19.48
N ALA A 278 68.28 15.63 -20.81
CA ALA A 278 67.14 15.71 -21.71
C ALA A 278 66.37 14.38 -21.81
N LEU A 279 67.07 13.24 -21.75
CA LEU A 279 66.47 11.90 -21.80
C LEU A 279 65.82 11.45 -20.47
N ARG A 280 66.12 12.14 -19.35
CA ARG A 280 65.54 11.86 -18.02
C ARG A 280 64.22 12.59 -17.73
N LYS A 281 63.85 13.60 -18.52
CA LYS A 281 62.57 14.31 -18.42
C LYS A 281 61.49 13.61 -19.23
#